data_AF-A0A5J9VP39-F1
#
_entry.id   AF-A0A5J9VP39-F1
#
_cell.length_a   1.000
_cell.length_b   1.000
_cell.length_c   1.000
_cell.angle_alpha   90.00
_cell.angle_beta   90.00
_cell.angle_gamma   90.00
#
_symmetry.space_group_name_H-M   'P 1'
#
loop_
_entity.id
_entity.type
_entity.pdbx_description
1 polymer ?
#
loop_
_entity_poly.entity_id
_entity_poly.type
_entity_poly.pdbx_seq_one_letter_code
_entity_poly.pdbx_strand_id
1 'polypeptide(L)'
;MTGGEVRRAIESASSATDEVKPLPVPRRYAELKRNNPELTPRPGEEVDDAKRRLYVVAKGFFNMEERFPKLQDWVREQLEANGMVEIDDVWAKRKADAQAIVDREWPKIEAMIQSI
;
A
#
# COMPACT_ATOMS: atom_id res chain seq x y z
N MET A 1 -15.59 -20.47 -16.19
CA MET A 1 -14.31 -19.96 -16.72
C MET A 1 -13.53 -21.13 -17.28
N THR A 2 -13.11 -21.03 -18.53
CA THR A 2 -12.29 -22.03 -19.22
C THR A 2 -10.80 -21.75 -18.99
N GLY A 3 -9.94 -22.76 -19.12
CA GLY A 3 -8.49 -22.60 -18.90
C GLY A 3 -7.81 -21.53 -19.79
N GLY A 4 -8.42 -21.19 -20.93
CA GLY A 4 -7.97 -20.10 -21.80
C GLY A 4 -8.30 -18.69 -21.29
N GLU A 5 -9.39 -18.54 -20.53
CA GLU A 5 -9.77 -17.25 -19.91
C GLU A 5 -8.86 -16.92 -18.73
N VAL A 6 -8.45 -17.95 -17.96
CA VAL A 6 -7.52 -17.81 -16.84
C VAL A 6 -6.13 -17.39 -17.34
N ARG A 7 -5.61 -18.01 -18.42
CA ARG A 7 -4.32 -17.60 -19.02
C ARG A 7 -4.34 -16.17 -19.52
N ARG A 8 -5.43 -15.74 -20.17
CA ARG A 8 -5.56 -14.38 -20.69
C ARG A 8 -5.65 -13.35 -19.56
N ALA A 9 -6.28 -13.68 -18.43
CA ALA A 9 -6.32 -12.82 -17.25
C ALA A 9 -4.93 -12.71 -16.58
N ILE A 10 -4.16 -13.81 -16.51
CA ILE A 10 -2.79 -13.81 -15.98
C ILE A 10 -1.86 -13.01 -16.91
N GLU A 11 -1.93 -13.20 -18.23
CA GLU A 11 -1.15 -12.42 -19.20
C GLU A 11 -1.53 -10.93 -19.20
N SER A 12 -2.82 -10.61 -19.04
CA SER A 12 -3.28 -9.23 -18.94
C SER A 12 -2.87 -8.57 -17.61
N ALA A 13 -2.83 -9.32 -16.51
CA ALA A 13 -2.31 -8.85 -15.23
C ALA A 13 -0.77 -8.72 -15.24
N SER A 14 -0.08 -9.61 -15.95
CA SER A 14 1.38 -9.56 -16.14
C SER A 14 1.79 -8.41 -17.07
N SER A 15 0.99 -8.10 -18.10
CA SER A 15 1.18 -6.89 -18.92
C SER A 15 0.86 -5.59 -18.16
N ALA A 16 0.07 -5.65 -17.08
CA ALA A 16 -0.17 -4.51 -16.20
C ALA A 16 0.94 -4.31 -15.15
N THR A 17 1.98 -5.16 -15.15
CA THR A 17 3.20 -4.99 -14.36
C THR A 17 4.32 -4.31 -15.14
N ASP A 18 3.97 -3.36 -16.01
CA ASP A 18 4.89 -2.26 -16.31
C ASP A 18 5.48 -1.81 -14.97
N GLU A 19 6.81 -1.92 -14.88
CA GLU A 19 7.65 -1.62 -13.72
C GLU A 19 6.99 -0.52 -12.87
N VAL A 20 6.33 -0.90 -11.77
CA VAL A 20 5.59 0.04 -10.92
C VAL A 20 6.63 0.96 -10.33
N LYS A 21 6.87 2.10 -10.98
CA LYS A 21 7.87 3.06 -10.56
C LYS A 21 7.51 3.50 -9.14
N PRO A 22 8.49 3.56 -8.22
CA PRO A 22 8.27 4.06 -6.88
C PRO A 22 7.53 5.39 -6.96
N LEU A 23 6.48 5.54 -6.17
CA LEU A 23 5.75 6.81 -6.16
C LEU A 23 6.74 7.90 -5.71
N PRO A 24 6.78 9.06 -6.38
CA PRO A 24 7.67 10.13 -5.98
C PRO A 24 7.35 10.51 -4.53
N VAL A 25 8.36 10.42 -3.65
CA VAL A 25 8.18 10.69 -2.22
C VAL A 25 7.68 12.13 -2.04
N PRO A 26 6.52 12.34 -1.41
CA PRO A 26 6.05 13.69 -1.12
C PRO A 26 7.09 14.45 -0.29
N ARG A 27 7.39 15.70 -0.67
CA ARG A 27 8.45 16.52 -0.04
C ARG A 27 8.36 16.55 1.48
N ARG A 28 7.15 16.71 2.04
CA ARG A 28 6.91 16.74 3.49
C ARG A 28 7.31 15.42 4.16
N TYR A 29 7.13 14.28 3.49
CA TYR A 29 7.50 12.96 4.04
C TYR A 29 9.01 12.76 3.98
N ALA A 30 9.66 13.17 2.89
CA ALA A 30 11.11 13.12 2.75
C ALA A 30 11.81 13.98 3.82
N GLU A 31 11.33 15.22 4.04
CA GLU A 31 11.83 16.09 5.09
C GLU A 31 11.61 15.49 6.49
N LEU A 32 10.43 14.92 6.74
CA LEU A 32 10.10 14.29 8.02
C LEU A 32 11.00 13.07 8.30
N LYS A 33 11.17 12.17 7.31
CA LYS A 33 12.03 10.97 7.43
C LYS A 33 13.50 11.34 7.63
N ARG A 34 13.99 12.37 6.93
CA ARG A 34 15.37 12.85 7.09
C ARG A 34 15.64 13.36 8.51
N ASN A 35 14.69 14.07 9.09
CA ASN A 35 14.84 14.65 10.44
C ASN A 35 14.46 13.66 11.55
N ASN A 36 13.65 12.65 11.25
CA ASN A 36 13.16 11.65 12.18
C ASN A 36 13.00 10.29 11.47
N PRO A 37 14.09 9.50 11.37
CA PRO A 37 14.09 8.24 10.63
C PRO A 37 13.05 7.23 11.11
N GLU A 38 12.74 7.19 12.41
CA GLU A 38 11.76 6.26 12.97
C GLU A 38 10.30 6.65 12.69
N LEU A 39 10.09 7.89 12.25
CA LEU A 39 8.78 8.48 12.01
C LEU A 39 7.84 8.32 13.21
N THR A 40 8.40 8.51 14.41
CA THR A 40 7.68 8.47 15.67
C THR A 40 7.58 9.88 16.22
N PRO A 41 6.39 10.37 16.64
CA PRO A 41 6.26 11.69 17.24
C PRO A 41 7.28 11.92 18.36
N ARG A 42 7.92 13.09 18.37
CA ARG A 42 8.85 13.46 19.46
C ARG A 42 8.07 13.88 20.71
N PRO A 43 8.69 13.87 21.89
CA PRO A 43 8.07 14.41 23.10
C PRO A 43 7.53 15.82 22.86
N GLY A 44 6.26 16.05 23.21
CA GLY A 44 5.55 17.31 22.97
C GLY A 44 4.89 17.45 21.60
N GLU A 45 5.26 16.64 20.60
CA GLU A 45 4.54 16.58 19.32
C GLU A 45 3.31 15.66 19.38
N GLU A 46 3.19 14.86 20.44
CA GLU A 46 2.09 13.91 20.66
C GLU A 46 0.74 14.57 20.90
N VAL A 47 0.72 15.83 21.32
CA VAL A 47 -0.54 16.58 21.54
C VAL A 47 -1.05 17.28 20.28
N ASP A 48 -0.23 17.31 19.22
CA ASP A 48 -0.62 17.86 17.91
C ASP A 48 -1.16 16.73 17.02
N ASP A 49 -2.48 16.67 16.90
CA ASP A 49 -3.18 15.65 16.12
C ASP A 49 -2.84 15.68 14.63
N ALA A 50 -2.64 16.87 14.05
CA ALA A 50 -2.28 17.00 12.64
C ALA A 50 -0.87 16.43 12.41
N LYS A 51 0.05 16.71 13.33
CA LYS A 51 1.42 16.19 13.28
C LYS A 51 1.48 14.69 13.51
N ARG A 52 0.69 14.14 14.44
CA ARG A 52 0.55 12.69 14.64
C ARG A 52 0.03 11.99 13.38
N ARG A 53 -1.01 12.54 12.75
CA ARG A 53 -1.54 12.00 11.48
C ARG A 53 -0.47 12.03 10.39
N LEU A 54 0.32 13.09 10.30
CA LEU A 54 1.42 13.19 9.34
C LEU A 54 2.46 12.08 9.56
N TYR A 55 2.86 11.80 10.80
CA TYR A 55 3.75 10.67 11.12
C TYR A 55 3.17 9.31 10.71
N VAL A 56 1.89 9.07 11.03
CA VAL A 56 1.20 7.82 10.68
C VAL A 56 1.16 7.61 9.16
N VAL A 57 0.77 8.63 8.41
CA VAL A 57 0.66 8.53 6.95
C VAL A 57 2.04 8.40 6.30
N ALA A 58 3.03 9.18 6.75
CA ALA A 58 4.39 9.07 6.24
C ALA A 58 4.99 7.67 6.50
N LYS A 59 4.77 7.12 7.70
CA LYS A 59 5.21 5.77 8.05
C LYS A 59 4.52 4.72 7.19
N GLY A 60 3.22 4.87 6.95
CA GLY A 60 2.47 4.02 6.02
C GLY A 60 3.04 4.05 4.60
N PHE A 61 3.35 5.23 4.08
CA PHE A 61 3.95 5.42 2.75
C PHE A 61 5.27 4.66 2.62
N PHE A 62 6.25 4.91 3.49
CA PHE A 62 7.55 4.25 3.39
C PHE A 62 7.48 2.73 3.63
N ASN A 63 6.62 2.28 4.54
CA ASN A 63 6.39 0.85 4.76
C ASN A 63 5.81 0.17 3.51
N MET A 64 4.94 0.87 2.76
CA MET A 64 4.38 0.36 1.52
C MET A 64 5.48 0.28 0.44
N GLU A 65 6.21 1.37 0.21
CA GLU A 65 7.29 1.42 -0.79
C GLU A 65 8.39 0.38 -0.53
N GLU A 66 8.68 0.04 0.74
CA GLU A 66 9.66 -1.00 1.06
C GLU A 66 9.12 -2.42 0.86
N ARG A 67 7.85 -2.65 1.17
CA ARG A 67 7.25 -4.00 1.15
C ARG A 67 6.73 -4.40 -0.21
N PHE A 68 6.30 -3.45 -1.03
CA PHE A 68 5.62 -3.74 -2.28
C PHE A 68 6.54 -4.44 -3.31
N PRO A 69 7.80 -4.01 -3.52
CA PRO A 69 8.71 -4.71 -4.42
C PRO A 69 8.99 -6.15 -3.96
N LYS A 70 9.27 -6.34 -2.66
CA LYS A 70 9.49 -7.66 -2.05
C LYS A 70 8.28 -8.58 -2.23
N LEU A 71 7.07 -8.04 -2.11
CA LEU A 71 5.83 -8.79 -2.34
C LEU A 71 5.67 -9.16 -3.81
N GLN A 72 5.99 -8.26 -4.74
CA GLN A 72 5.94 -8.54 -6.19
C GLN A 72 6.95 -9.63 -6.58
N ASP A 73 8.18 -9.55 -6.07
CA ASP A 73 9.21 -10.56 -6.31
C ASP A 73 8.74 -11.93 -5.81
N TRP A 74 8.24 -11.98 -4.57
CA TRP A 74 7.70 -13.21 -4.01
C TRP A 74 6.52 -13.77 -4.82
N VAL A 75 5.59 -12.93 -5.27
CA VAL A 75 4.47 -13.36 -6.13
C VAL A 75 4.97 -13.95 -7.44
N ARG A 76 5.98 -13.33 -8.08
CA ARG A 76 6.58 -13.86 -9.31
C ARG A 76 7.23 -15.22 -9.08
N GLU A 77 8.03 -15.36 -8.03
CA GLU A 77 8.65 -16.64 -7.65
C GLU A 77 7.61 -17.74 -7.41
N GLN A 78 6.50 -17.43 -6.72
CA GLN A 78 5.42 -18.39 -6.49
C GLN A 78 4.70 -18.79 -7.79
N LEU A 79 4.44 -17.83 -8.68
CA LEU A 79 3.81 -18.11 -9.97
C LEU A 79 4.71 -18.93 -10.88
N GLU A 80 6.02 -18.68 -10.88
CA GLU A 80 7.00 -19.47 -11.64
C GLU A 80 7.12 -20.90 -11.10
N ALA A 81 7.14 -21.08 -9.78
CA ALA A 81 7.31 -22.39 -9.16
C ALA A 81 6.03 -23.24 -9.17
N ASN A 82 4.88 -22.64 -8.89
CA ASN A 82 3.64 -23.35 -8.57
C ASN A 82 2.50 -23.06 -9.56
N GLY A 83 2.63 -22.06 -10.42
CA GLY A 83 1.55 -21.58 -11.30
C GLY A 83 0.39 -20.88 -10.57
N MET A 84 0.50 -20.72 -9.24
CA MET A 84 -0.49 -20.08 -8.38
C MET A 84 0.17 -19.46 -7.15
N VAL A 85 -0.55 -18.53 -6.50
CA VAL A 85 -0.16 -17.97 -5.20
C VAL A 85 -1.22 -18.38 -4.19
N GLU A 86 -0.80 -19.12 -3.16
CA GLU A 86 -1.64 -19.38 -2.01
C GLU A 86 -1.57 -18.20 -1.03
N ILE A 87 -2.73 -17.75 -0.57
CA ILE A 87 -2.86 -16.66 0.39
C ILE A 87 -3.52 -17.24 1.64
N ASP A 88 -2.90 -17.07 2.80
CA ASP A 88 -3.44 -17.57 4.05
C ASP A 88 -4.66 -16.75 4.52
N ASP A 89 -5.52 -17.39 5.32
CA ASP A 89 -6.75 -16.76 5.84
C ASP A 89 -6.45 -15.55 6.74
N VAL A 90 -5.28 -15.50 7.37
CA VAL A 90 -4.87 -14.39 8.24
C VAL A 90 -4.60 -13.14 7.40
N TRP A 91 -3.92 -13.29 6.27
CA TRP A 91 -3.69 -12.25 5.28
C TRP A 91 -5.00 -11.82 4.65
N ALA A 92 -5.85 -12.78 4.25
CA ALA A 92 -7.15 -12.49 3.66
C ALA A 92 -8.02 -11.65 4.61
N LYS A 93 -8.07 -12.03 5.89
CA LYS A 93 -8.76 -11.26 6.93
C LYS A 93 -8.17 -9.86 7.11
N ARG A 94 -6.85 -9.73 7.24
CA ARG A 94 -6.18 -8.43 7.38
C ARG A 94 -6.45 -7.51 6.19
N LYS A 95 -6.47 -8.07 4.98
CA LYS A 95 -6.77 -7.32 3.76
C LYS A 95 -8.23 -6.87 3.74
N ALA A 96 -9.16 -7.72 4.15
CA ALA A 96 -10.58 -7.37 4.30
C ALA A 96 -10.79 -6.26 5.35
N ASP A 97 -10.14 -6.36 6.51
CA ASP A 97 -10.22 -5.33 7.57
C ASP A 97 -9.70 -3.97 7.07
N ALA A 98 -8.57 -3.96 6.36
CA ALA A 98 -8.03 -2.74 5.76
C ALA A 98 -8.96 -2.17 4.68
N GLN A 99 -9.53 -3.02 3.83
CA GLN A 99 -10.47 -2.59 2.80
C GLN A 99 -11.74 -2.00 3.41
N ALA A 100 -12.27 -2.59 4.48
CA ALA A 100 -13.45 -2.07 5.18
C ALA A 100 -13.22 -0.65 5.75
N ILE A 101 -11.99 -0.34 6.18
CA ILE A 101 -11.63 1.02 6.60
C ILE A 101 -11.63 1.96 5.39
N VAL A 102 -11.03 1.55 4.27
CA VAL A 102 -11.02 2.36 3.04
C VAL A 102 -12.45 2.62 2.57
N ASP A 103 -13.28 1.59 2.47
CA ASP A 103 -14.67 1.70 2.01
C ASP A 103 -15.49 2.63 2.92
N ARG A 104 -15.22 2.62 4.24
CA ARG A 104 -15.88 3.48 5.22
C ARG A 104 -15.43 4.95 5.15
N GLU A 105 -14.15 5.20 4.91
CA GLU A 105 -13.57 6.55 5.00
C GLU A 105 -13.45 7.26 3.66
N TRP A 106 -13.21 6.54 2.57
CA TRP A 106 -12.97 7.11 1.24
C TRP A 106 -14.10 8.03 0.76
N PRO A 107 -15.40 7.68 0.91
CA PRO A 107 -16.48 8.59 0.49
C PRO A 107 -16.46 9.94 1.21
N LYS A 108 -16.04 9.97 2.49
CA LYS A 108 -15.94 11.21 3.28
C LYS A 108 -14.77 12.07 2.79
N ILE A 109 -13.65 11.42 2.47
CA ILE A 109 -12.46 12.08 1.91
C ILE A 109 -12.78 12.64 0.53
N GLU A 110 -13.44 11.86 -0.32
CA GLU A 110 -13.85 12.26 -1.67
C GLU A 110 -14.80 13.45 -1.65
N ALA A 111 -15.82 13.43 -0.78
CA ALA A 111 -16.74 14.56 -0.60
C ALA A 111 -16.02 15.84 -0.14
N MET A 112 -15.04 15.71 0.77
CA MET A 112 -14.22 16.84 1.22
C MET A 112 -13.41 17.43 0.05
N ILE A 113 -12.79 16.59 -0.77
CA ILE A 113 -11.98 17.03 -1.93
C ILE A 113 -12.84 17.77 -2.97
N GLN A 114 -14.04 17.27 -3.26
CA GLN A 114 -14.97 17.88 -4.23
C GLN A 114 -15.62 19.19 -3.76
N SER A 115 -15.46 19.54 -2.47
CA SER A 115 -16.04 20.77 -1.89
C SER A 115 -15.08 21.98 -1.90
N ILE A 116 -13.90 21.82 -2.50
CA ILE A 116 -12.82 22.83 -2.60
C ILE A 116 -12.70 23.28 -4.06
#